data_AF-A0A9Q1H8H7-F1
#
_entry.id   AF-A0A9Q1H8H7-F1
#
_cell.length_a   1.000
_cell.length_b   1.000
_cell.length_c   1.000
_cell.angle_alpha   90.00
_cell.angle_beta   90.00
_cell.angle_gamma   90.00
#
_symmetry.space_group_name_H-M   'P 1'
#
loop_
_entity.id
_entity.type
_entity.pdbx_description
1 polymer ?
#
loop_
_entity_poly.entity_id
_entity_poly.type
_entity_poly.pdbx_seq_one_letter_code
_entity_poly.pdbx_strand_id
1 'polypeptide(L)'
;MMNFYYMYHRSAKKWNELKAVSEILGEDILKPVRAQGTPWIDHRRKALRTLDRDYVCQVAHFQDVASGVRTDIPAGDVAKMKGYLMKMTSHEFVLHLAFYQDLVEDLAELSVSLQADNLALSAVRTNIEATTVELRTKLTKPGPRL
;
A
#
# COMPACT_ATOMS: atom_id res chain seq x y z
N MET A 1 14.83 0.69 -1.69
CA MET A 1 13.38 0.40 -1.72
C MET A 1 12.74 0.94 -0.44
N MET A 2 11.56 1.57 -0.51
CA MET A 2 10.90 2.19 0.65
C MET A 2 10.28 1.11 1.54
N ASN A 3 10.67 1.07 2.81
CA ASN A 3 10.29 0.01 3.75
C ASN A 3 9.34 0.56 4.83
N PHE A 4 8.11 0.89 4.45
CA PHE A 4 7.08 1.46 5.34
C PHE A 4 6.85 0.64 6.60
N TYR A 5 6.68 -0.68 6.44
CA TYR A 5 6.51 -1.61 7.57
C TYR A 5 7.61 -1.40 8.62
N TYR A 6 8.87 -1.47 8.22
CA TYR A 6 9.99 -1.37 9.17
C TYR A 6 10.14 0.03 9.76
N MET A 7 9.76 1.09 9.04
CA MET A 7 9.81 2.45 9.55
C MET A 7 8.96 2.62 10.81
N TYR A 8 7.70 2.19 10.75
CA TYR A 8 6.75 2.37 11.85
C TYR A 8 6.73 1.17 12.82
N HIS A 9 7.16 -0.01 12.37
CA HIS A 9 7.25 -1.18 13.24
C HIS A 9 8.48 -1.13 14.15
N ARG A 10 9.62 -0.60 13.69
CA ARG A 10 10.86 -0.53 14.48
C ARG A 10 11.02 0.77 15.28
N SER A 11 10.17 1.77 15.05
CA SER A 11 10.25 3.06 15.73
C SER A 11 8.88 3.45 16.30
N ALA A 12 8.72 3.30 17.62
CA ALA A 12 7.54 3.76 18.32
C ALA A 12 7.36 5.28 18.20
N LYS A 13 8.48 6.04 18.20
CA LYS A 13 8.47 7.49 17.98
C LYS A 13 7.80 7.85 16.65
N LYS A 14 8.29 7.31 15.53
CA LYS A 14 7.73 7.59 14.18
C LYS A 14 6.28 7.15 14.03
N TRP A 15 5.88 6.08 14.72
CA TRP A 15 4.49 5.64 14.75
C TRP A 15 3.58 6.61 15.52
N ASN A 16 4.04 7.11 16.67
CA ASN A 16 3.30 8.11 17.44
C ASN A 16 3.22 9.46 16.71
N GLU A 17 4.27 9.83 15.97
CA GLU A 17 4.25 11.02 15.11
C GLU A 17 3.20 10.90 14.01
N LEU A 18 3.12 9.75 13.32
CA LEU A 18 2.09 9.51 12.32
C LEU A 18 0.67 9.53 12.93
N LYS A 19 0.49 9.00 14.15
CA LYS A 19 -0.78 9.07 14.88
C LYS A 19 -1.18 10.51 15.22
N ALA A 20 -0.24 11.33 15.68
CA ALA A 20 -0.51 12.73 15.95
C ALA A 20 -0.94 13.46 14.68
N VAL A 21 -0.31 13.15 13.53
CA VAL A 21 -0.72 13.68 12.23
C VAL A 21 -2.14 13.23 11.85
N SER A 22 -2.49 11.96 12.06
CA SER A 22 -3.83 11.47 11.74
C SER A 22 -4.91 12.09 12.62
N GLU A 23 -4.62 12.28 13.91
CA GLU A 23 -5.51 12.98 14.85
C GLU A 23 -5.78 14.43 14.41
N ILE A 24 -4.75 15.14 13.94
CA ILE A 24 -4.89 16.50 13.39
C ILE A 24 -5.75 16.51 12.12
N LEU A 25 -5.59 15.50 11.26
CA LEU A 25 -6.35 15.38 10.01
C LEU A 25 -7.77 14.82 10.22
N GLY A 26 -8.10 14.35 11.43
CA GLY A 26 -9.39 13.71 11.72
C GLY A 26 -9.54 12.32 11.09
N GLU A 27 -8.43 11.66 10.78
CA GLU A 27 -8.37 10.36 10.09
C GLU A 27 -7.98 9.24 11.06
N ASP A 28 -8.48 8.02 10.79
CA ASP A 28 -7.99 6.82 11.45
C ASP A 28 -6.87 6.16 10.61
N ILE A 29 -5.84 5.62 11.28
CA ILE A 29 -4.68 5.02 10.63
C ILE A 29 -4.43 3.59 11.10
N LEU A 30 -3.94 2.77 10.18
CA LEU A 30 -3.59 1.38 10.40
C LEU A 30 -2.09 1.28 10.41
N LYS A 31 -1.58 0.37 11.23
CA LYS A 31 -0.16 0.09 11.20
C LYS A 31 0.19 -0.58 9.86
N PRO A 32 1.20 -0.10 9.13
CA PRO A 32 1.54 -0.66 7.83
C PRO A 32 1.81 -2.17 7.90
N VAL A 33 1.33 -2.89 6.90
CA VAL A 33 1.49 -4.35 6.78
C VAL A 33 2.76 -4.67 6.02
N ARG A 34 3.43 -5.77 6.39
CA ARG A 34 4.64 -6.24 5.73
C ARG A 34 4.31 -6.77 4.34
N ALA A 35 4.70 -6.03 3.29
CA ALA A 35 4.49 -6.45 1.90
C ALA A 35 5.47 -7.52 1.39
N GLN A 36 6.62 -7.69 2.06
CA GLN A 36 7.74 -8.52 1.59
C GLN A 36 8.05 -9.67 2.57
N GLY A 37 8.30 -10.87 2.05
CA GLY A 37 8.71 -12.04 2.85
C GLY A 37 7.58 -13.01 3.23
N THR A 38 6.32 -12.69 2.89
CA THR A 38 5.22 -13.64 2.93
C THR A 38 4.79 -13.93 1.49
N PRO A 39 4.73 -15.20 1.05
CA PRO A 39 4.55 -15.55 -0.36
C PRO A 39 3.13 -15.31 -0.91
N TRP A 40 2.16 -15.07 -0.03
CA TRP A 40 0.77 -14.92 -0.39
C TRP A 40 0.47 -13.54 -0.99
N ILE A 41 -0.12 -13.52 -2.20
CA ILE A 41 -0.50 -12.29 -2.89
C ILE A 41 -1.52 -11.45 -2.09
N ASP A 42 -2.35 -12.09 -1.26
CA ASP A 42 -3.26 -11.40 -0.34
C ASP A 42 -2.53 -10.49 0.66
N HIS A 43 -1.31 -10.85 1.08
CA HIS A 43 -0.51 -9.97 1.93
C HIS A 43 -0.08 -8.69 1.20
N ARG A 44 0.19 -8.79 -0.11
CA ARG A 44 0.47 -7.61 -0.94
C ARG A 44 -0.78 -6.75 -1.08
N ARG A 45 -1.95 -7.36 -1.30
CA ARG A 45 -3.25 -6.66 -1.33
C ARG A 45 -3.47 -5.86 -0.04
N LYS A 46 -3.31 -6.48 1.13
CA LYS A 46 -3.47 -5.83 2.44
C LYS A 46 -2.50 -4.66 2.63
N ALA A 47 -1.22 -4.84 2.24
CA ALA A 47 -0.23 -3.78 2.36
C ALA A 47 -0.54 -2.58 1.44
N LEU A 48 -0.99 -2.83 0.21
CA LEU A 48 -1.40 -1.78 -0.73
C LEU A 48 -2.63 -1.03 -0.24
N ARG A 49 -3.67 -1.75 0.22
CA ARG A 49 -4.88 -1.13 0.78
C ARG A 49 -4.56 -0.27 2.01
N THR A 50 -3.65 -0.71 2.87
CA THR A 50 -3.20 0.09 4.03
C THR A 50 -2.46 1.35 3.59
N LEU A 51 -1.56 1.23 2.60
CA LEU A 51 -0.81 2.36 2.06
C LEU A 51 -1.73 3.41 1.45
N ASP A 52 -2.69 2.97 0.64
CA ASP A 52 -3.66 3.82 -0.07
C ASP A 52 -4.61 4.52 0.90
N ARG A 53 -5.18 3.78 1.85
CA ARG A 53 -6.07 4.33 2.88
C ARG A 53 -5.39 5.42 3.72
N ASP A 54 -4.16 5.18 4.14
CA ASP A 54 -3.44 6.09 5.02
C ASP A 54 -2.51 7.03 4.22
N TYR A 55 -2.68 7.12 2.90
CA TYR A 55 -1.72 7.80 2.00
C TYR A 55 -1.55 9.27 2.38
N VAL A 56 -2.66 9.98 2.61
CA VAL A 56 -2.66 11.40 2.99
C VAL A 56 -1.90 11.64 4.29
N CYS A 57 -2.18 10.84 5.33
CA CYS A 57 -1.48 10.93 6.62
C CYS A 57 0.02 10.67 6.48
N GLN A 58 0.41 9.68 5.67
CA GLN A 58 1.82 9.37 5.43
C GLN A 58 2.54 10.49 4.67
N VAL A 59 1.91 11.07 3.65
CA VAL A 59 2.46 12.21 2.92
C VAL A 59 2.61 13.42 3.85
N ALA A 60 1.59 13.73 4.65
CA ALA A 60 1.63 14.83 5.61
C ALA A 60 2.74 14.65 6.67
N HIS A 61 2.88 13.43 7.21
CA HIS A 61 3.98 13.12 8.13
C HIS A 61 5.35 13.28 7.46
N PHE A 62 5.50 12.86 6.20
CA PHE A 62 6.75 13.06 5.48
C PHE A 62 7.01 14.53 5.16
N GLN A 63 5.97 15.35 4.92
CA GLN A 63 6.10 16.80 4.77
C GLN A 63 6.58 17.45 6.06
N ASP A 64 6.00 17.10 7.22
CA ASP A 64 6.45 17.61 8.53
C ASP A 64 7.94 17.32 8.76
N VAL A 65 8.34 16.05 8.60
CA VAL A 65 9.74 15.64 8.81
C VAL A 65 10.68 16.24 7.76
N ALA A 66 10.26 16.29 6.50
CA ALA A 66 11.09 16.81 5.41
C ALA A 66 11.20 18.35 5.41
N SER A 67 10.34 19.05 6.15
CA SER A 67 10.39 20.51 6.31
C SER A 67 11.72 20.99 6.89
N GLY A 68 12.38 20.16 7.70
CA GLY A 68 13.63 20.50 8.38
C GLY A 68 13.48 21.56 9.48
N VAL A 69 12.24 21.95 9.81
CA VAL A 69 11.96 22.92 10.90
C VAL A 69 12.29 22.31 12.26
N ARG A 70 12.09 21.00 12.39
CA ARG A 70 12.32 20.23 13.61
C ARG A 70 13.81 19.94 13.83
N THR A 71 14.34 20.41 14.96
CA THR A 71 15.75 20.20 15.34
C THR A 71 16.00 18.86 16.04
N ASP A 72 14.94 18.15 16.46
CA ASP A 72 15.01 16.86 17.15
C ASP A 72 15.21 15.66 16.20
N ILE A 73 15.23 15.90 14.89
CA ILE A 73 15.36 14.88 13.84
C ILE A 73 16.75 14.95 13.21
N PRO A 74 17.52 13.84 13.17
CA PRO A 74 18.81 13.82 12.50
C PRO A 74 18.70 14.20 11.02
N ALA A 75 19.67 14.97 10.51
CA ALA A 75 19.70 15.41 9.11
C ALA A 75 19.58 14.26 8.09
N GLY A 76 20.13 13.08 8.42
CA GLY A 76 20.01 11.88 7.58
C GLY A 76 18.57 11.36 7.46
N ASP A 77 17.77 11.46 8.53
CA ASP A 77 16.36 11.09 8.50
C ASP A 77 15.51 12.12 7.73
N VAL A 78 15.81 13.41 7.88
CA VAL A 78 15.18 14.49 7.09
C VAL A 78 15.41 14.28 5.59
N ALA A 79 16.67 14.05 5.18
CA ALA A 79 17.01 13.79 3.78
C ALA A 79 16.31 12.54 3.22
N LYS A 80 16.22 11.48 4.04
CA LYS A 80 15.52 10.24 3.68
C LYS A 80 14.02 10.47 3.46
N MET A 81 13.35 11.18 4.38
CA MET A 81 11.91 11.47 4.23
C MET A 81 11.65 12.40 3.04
N LYS A 82 12.54 13.35 2.77
CA LYS A 82 12.46 14.20 1.58
C LYS A 82 12.49 13.38 0.29
N GLY A 83 13.38 12.39 0.20
CA GLY A 83 13.44 11.47 -0.94
C GLY A 83 12.19 10.60 -1.07
N TYR A 84 11.63 10.14 0.04
CA TYR A 84 10.37 9.38 0.05
C TYR A 84 9.17 10.23 -0.34
N LEU A 85 9.07 11.45 0.16
CA LEU A 85 8.04 12.40 -0.20
C LEU A 85 8.05 12.65 -1.71
N MET A 86 9.21 13.02 -2.27
CA MET A 86 9.38 13.26 -3.70
C MET A 86 8.94 12.06 -4.56
N LYS A 87 9.24 10.84 -4.09
CA LYS A 87 8.79 9.62 -4.78
C LYS A 87 7.29 9.41 -4.64
N MET A 88 6.72 9.53 -3.43
CA MET A 88 5.30 9.27 -3.20
C MET A 88 4.40 10.23 -3.97
N THR A 89 4.80 11.49 -4.07
CA THR A 89 4.03 12.53 -4.75
C THR A 89 4.32 12.60 -6.25
N SER A 90 5.16 11.73 -6.80
CA SER A 90 5.39 11.68 -8.25
C SER A 90 4.19 11.06 -8.96
N HIS A 91 3.83 11.60 -10.12
CA HIS A 91 2.76 11.04 -10.95
C HIS A 91 3.00 9.56 -11.29
N GLU A 92 4.26 9.21 -11.59
CA GLU A 92 4.68 7.83 -11.87
C GLU A 92 4.36 6.89 -10.70
N PHE A 93 4.63 7.30 -9.46
CA PHE A 93 4.34 6.46 -8.29
C PHE A 93 2.85 6.29 -8.07
N VAL A 94 2.07 7.38 -8.16
CA VAL A 94 0.62 7.34 -7.94
C VAL A 94 -0.06 6.46 -8.99
N LEU A 95 0.30 6.63 -10.27
CA LEU A 95 -0.22 5.79 -11.36
C LEU A 95 0.19 4.33 -11.19
N HIS A 96 1.44 4.05 -10.81
CA HIS A 96 1.86 2.68 -10.54
C HIS A 96 1.17 2.07 -9.33
N LEU A 97 0.89 2.84 -8.28
CA LEU A 97 0.15 2.37 -7.10
C LEU A 97 -1.27 1.94 -7.51
N ALA A 98 -1.98 2.81 -8.23
CA ALA A 98 -3.32 2.54 -8.75
C ALA A 98 -3.33 1.29 -9.67
N PHE A 99 -2.44 1.26 -10.66
CA PHE A 99 -2.29 0.11 -11.57
C PHE A 99 -2.03 -1.19 -10.81
N TYR A 100 -1.08 -1.15 -9.88
CA TYR A 100 -0.66 -2.35 -9.16
C TYR A 100 -1.74 -2.84 -8.19
N GLN A 101 -2.49 -1.93 -7.57
CA GLN A 101 -3.67 -2.29 -6.77
C GLN A 101 -4.72 -3.01 -7.60
N ASP A 102 -5.06 -2.49 -8.77
CA ASP A 102 -6.08 -3.09 -9.64
C ASP A 102 -5.67 -4.45 -10.18
N LEU A 103 -4.37 -4.69 -10.39
CA LEU A 103 -3.84 -6.01 -10.75
C LEU A 103 -3.85 -6.99 -9.57
N VAL A 104 -3.40 -6.53 -8.40
CA VAL A 104 -3.26 -7.39 -7.21
C VAL A 104 -4.62 -7.77 -6.63
N GLU A 105 -5.65 -6.94 -6.78
CA GLU A 105 -7.00 -7.21 -6.28
C GLU A 105 -7.58 -8.47 -6.93
N ASP A 106 -7.68 -8.52 -8.26
CA ASP A 106 -8.19 -9.67 -9.02
C ASP A 106 -7.41 -10.95 -8.70
N LEU A 107 -6.08 -10.86 -8.68
CA LEU A 107 -5.22 -12.03 -8.43
C LEU A 107 -5.31 -12.51 -6.97
N ALA A 108 -5.49 -11.60 -6.01
CA ALA A 108 -5.66 -11.96 -4.61
C ALA A 108 -7.02 -12.61 -4.35
N GLU A 109 -8.08 -12.13 -5.00
CA GLU A 109 -9.40 -12.75 -4.94
C GLU A 109 -9.40 -14.17 -5.50
N LEU A 110 -8.77 -14.37 -6.67
CA LEU A 110 -8.55 -15.71 -7.22
C LEU A 110 -7.77 -16.59 -6.23
N SER A 111 -6.65 -16.09 -5.71
CA SER A 111 -5.79 -16.85 -4.80
C SER A 111 -6.52 -17.28 -3.52
N VAL A 112 -7.33 -16.40 -2.93
CA VAL A 112 -8.13 -16.71 -1.73
C VAL A 112 -9.24 -17.71 -2.07
N SER A 113 -9.91 -17.53 -3.21
CA SER A 113 -10.98 -18.42 -3.64
C SER A 113 -10.49 -19.85 -3.87
N LEU A 114 -9.28 -20.01 -4.41
CA LEU A 114 -8.64 -21.32 -4.64
C LEU A 114 -8.12 -22.00 -3.36
N GLN A 115 -8.10 -21.30 -2.22
CA GLN A 115 -7.66 -21.85 -0.93
C GLN A 115 -8.81 -22.44 -0.10
N ALA A 116 -10.04 -22.44 -0.60
CA ALA A 116 -11.17 -23.00 0.14
C ALA A 116 -11.07 -24.53 0.24
N ASP A 117 -11.20 -25.06 1.47
CA ASP A 117 -11.03 -26.50 1.77
C ASP A 117 -12.01 -27.41 0.99
N ASN A 118 -13.20 -26.89 0.66
CA ASN A 118 -14.28 -27.63 0.01
C ASN A 118 -14.63 -27.07 -1.38
N LEU A 119 -13.61 -26.71 -2.17
CA LEU A 119 -13.81 -26.14 -3.50
C LEU A 119 -14.09 -27.22 -4.56
N ALA A 120 -15.24 -27.14 -5.23
CA ALA A 120 -15.55 -28.01 -6.37
C ALA A 120 -14.63 -27.70 -7.57
N LEU A 121 -14.23 -28.73 -8.32
CA LEU A 121 -13.38 -28.57 -9.50
C LEU A 121 -14.00 -27.65 -10.57
N SER A 122 -15.33 -27.67 -10.70
CA SER A 122 -16.05 -26.73 -11.57
C SER A 122 -15.84 -25.27 -11.15
N ALA A 123 -15.86 -24.99 -9.84
CA ALA A 123 -15.61 -23.66 -9.31
C ALA A 123 -14.17 -23.20 -9.52
N VAL A 124 -13.18 -24.11 -9.42
CA VAL A 124 -11.78 -23.81 -9.79
C VAL A 124 -11.71 -23.28 -11.22
N ARG A 125 -12.31 -24.00 -12.17
CA ARG A 125 -12.32 -23.61 -13.58
C ARG A 125 -13.02 -22.26 -13.78
N THR A 126 -14.21 -22.09 -13.20
CA THR A 126 -14.97 -20.85 -13.29
C THR A 126 -14.19 -19.66 -12.76
N ASN A 127 -13.54 -19.78 -11.60
CA ASN A 127 -12.77 -18.69 -10.99
C ASN A 127 -11.57 -18.27 -11.87
N ILE A 128 -10.85 -19.24 -12.45
CA ILE A 128 -9.73 -18.97 -13.35
C ILE A 128 -10.21 -18.29 -14.64
N GLU A 129 -11.29 -18.79 -15.24
CA GLU A 129 -11.86 -18.23 -16.47
C GLU A 129 -12.37 -16.80 -16.23
N ALA A 130 -13.09 -16.56 -15.13
CA ALA A 130 -13.58 -15.23 -14.74
C ALA A 130 -12.43 -14.23 -14.55
N THR A 131 -11.41 -14.59 -13.76
CA THR A 131 -10.23 -13.73 -13.52
C THR A 131 -9.49 -13.44 -14.84
N THR A 132 -9.37 -14.43 -15.73
CA THR A 132 -8.73 -14.24 -17.04
C THR A 132 -9.50 -13.24 -17.90
N VAL A 133 -10.84 -13.28 -17.86
CA VAL A 133 -11.68 -12.31 -18.56
C VAL A 133 -11.49 -10.91 -17.98
N GLU A 134 -11.52 -10.76 -16.66
CA GLU A 134 -11.32 -9.47 -15.98
C GLU A 134 -9.96 -8.83 -16.33
N LEU A 135 -8.88 -9.59 -16.25
CA LEU A 135 -7.54 -9.12 -16.62
C LEU A 135 -7.45 -8.71 -18.09
N ARG A 136 -8.14 -9.43 -19.00
CA ARG A 136 -8.22 -9.04 -20.42
C ARG A 136 -9.03 -7.78 -20.63
N THR A 137 -10.13 -7.61 -19.90
CA THR A 137 -10.93 -6.38 -19.94
C THR A 137 -10.10 -5.17 -19.51
N LYS A 138 -9.18 -5.34 -18.55
CA LYS A 138 -8.27 -4.26 -18.13
C LYS A 138 -7.29 -3.78 -19.20
N LEU A 139 -7.09 -4.53 -20.28
CA LEU A 139 -6.27 -4.08 -21.42
C LEU A 139 -6.96 -2.97 -22.23
N THR A 140 -8.29 -2.92 -22.22
CA THR A 140 -9.08 -1.94 -23.00
C THR A 140 -9.81 -0.94 -22.13
N LYS A 141 -10.10 -1.29 -20.86
CA LYS A 141 -10.77 -0.43 -19.89
C LYS A 141 -9.93 -0.37 -18.60
N PRO A 142 -9.40 0.79 -18.20
CA PRO A 142 -8.68 0.92 -16.93
C PRO A 142 -9.47 0.38 -15.75
N GLY A 143 -8.75 -0.16 -14.75
CA GLY A 143 -9.35 -0.59 -13.51
C GLY A 143 -9.91 0.59 -12.70
N PRO A 144 -10.66 0.33 -11.62
CA PRO A 144 -11.38 1.38 -10.89
C PRO A 144 -10.48 2.43 -10.24
N ARG A 145 -9.17 2.16 -10.07
CA ARG A 145 -8.23 3.10 -9.45
C ARG A 145 -7.40 3.88 -10.47
N LEU A 146 -7.39 3.47 -11.73
CA LEU A 146 -6.64 4.09 -12.83
C LEU A 146 -7.49 5.01 -13.72
#